data_AF-A0AAV7LYZ1-F1
#
_entry.id   AF-A0AAV7LYZ1-F1
#
_cell.length_a   1.000
_cell.length_b   1.000
_cell.length_c   1.000
_cell.angle_alpha   90.00
_cell.angle_beta   90.00
_cell.angle_gamma   90.00
#
_symmetry.space_group_name_H-M   'P 1'
#
loop_
_entity.id
_entity.type
_entity.pdbx_description
1 polymer ?
#
loop_
_entity_poly.entity_id
_entity_poly.type
_entity_poly.pdbx_seq_one_letter_code
_entity_poly.pdbx_strand_id
1 'polypeptide(L)'
;FSEAMKTQPKFEGMLCKAIYYAGGACIGLGGLFVVSSFFALGFVGTYLGDYFGILMEEKVTSFPFNIMNDPMYWGSTMNFLGWAL
;
A
#
# COMPACT_ATOMS: atom_id res chain seq x y z
N PHE A 1 0.02 27.58 4.39
CA PHE A 1 -0.55 26.23 4.60
C PHE A 1 -0.58 25.82 6.07
N SER A 2 0.54 25.75 6.79
CA SER A 2 0.54 25.32 8.21
C SER A 2 -0.39 26.10 9.14
N GLU A 3 -0.53 27.43 8.99
CA GLU A 3 -1.50 28.20 9.79
C GLU A 3 -2.96 27.84 9.48
N ALA A 4 -3.29 27.58 8.22
CA ALA A 4 -4.64 27.16 7.83
C ALA A 4 -5.00 25.76 8.36
N MET A 5 -4.01 24.89 8.57
CA MET A 5 -4.23 23.55 9.12
C MET A 5 -4.50 23.56 10.63
N LYS A 6 -4.09 24.59 11.37
CA LYS A 6 -4.31 24.66 12.83
C LYS A 6 -5.78 24.78 13.20
N THR A 7 -6.57 25.42 12.34
CA THR A 7 -8.01 25.62 12.54
C THR A 7 -8.87 24.53 11.90
N GLN A 8 -8.24 23.52 11.26
CA GLN A 8 -8.97 22.45 10.62
C GLN A 8 -9.76 21.64 11.69
N PRO A 9 -11.06 21.38 11.46
CA PRO A 9 -11.83 20.55 12.35
C PRO A 9 -11.19 19.16 12.47
N LYS A 10 -10.94 18.72 13.70
CA LYS A 10 -10.43 17.39 14.01
C LYS A 10 -11.58 16.52 14.49
N PHE A 11 -11.69 15.33 13.95
CA PHE A 11 -12.64 14.36 14.45
C PHE A 11 -12.08 13.72 15.72
N GLU A 12 -12.63 14.06 16.89
CA GLU A 12 -12.11 13.59 18.19
C GLU A 12 -12.12 12.07 18.32
N GLY A 13 -13.05 11.39 17.64
CA GLY A 13 -13.11 9.92 17.59
C GLY A 13 -11.86 9.28 16.97
N MET A 14 -11.15 9.98 16.09
CA MET A 14 -9.89 9.52 15.47
C MET A 14 -8.67 9.66 16.38
N LEU A 15 -8.76 10.42 17.48
CA LEU A 15 -7.62 10.71 18.35
C LEU A 15 -7.32 9.59 19.36
N CYS A 16 -8.04 8.48 19.31
CA CYS A 16 -7.81 7.37 20.23
C CYS A 16 -6.57 6.54 19.82
N LYS A 17 -5.86 6.01 20.82
CA LYS A 17 -4.65 5.20 20.61
C LYS A 17 -4.90 3.97 19.73
N ALA A 18 -6.11 3.42 19.76
CA ALA A 18 -6.47 2.27 18.95
C ALA A 18 -6.39 2.59 17.44
N ILE A 19 -6.87 3.75 17.02
CA ILE A 19 -6.82 4.19 15.61
C ILE A 19 -5.39 4.48 15.19
N TYR A 20 -4.59 5.11 16.05
CA TYR A 20 -3.17 5.32 15.79
C TYR A 20 -2.41 4.01 15.54
N TYR A 21 -2.63 2.99 16.39
CA TYR A 21 -2.02 1.68 16.18
C TYR A 21 -2.57 0.95 14.95
N ALA A 22 -3.86 1.11 14.65
CA ALA A 22 -4.46 0.58 13.43
C ALA A 22 -3.82 1.21 12.18
N GLY A 23 -3.59 2.52 12.17
CA GLY A 23 -2.90 3.23 11.10
C GLY A 23 -1.48 2.71 10.90
N GLY A 24 -0.72 2.56 11.99
CA GLY A 24 0.61 1.94 11.96
C GLY A 24 0.61 0.51 11.42
N ALA A 25 -0.37 -0.31 11.81
CA ALA A 25 -0.53 -1.67 11.30
C ALA A 25 -0.86 -1.67 9.80
N CYS A 26 -1.73 -0.76 9.33
CA CYS A 26 -2.04 -0.59 7.92
C CYS A 26 -0.80 -0.22 7.11
N ILE A 27 0.05 0.69 7.60
CA ILE A 27 1.31 1.05 6.94
C ILE A 27 2.27 -0.15 6.90
N GLY A 28 2.43 -0.87 8.01
CA GLY A 28 3.32 -2.03 8.08
C GLY A 28 2.92 -3.15 7.11
N LEU A 29 1.64 -3.53 7.11
CA LEU A 29 1.11 -4.56 6.22
C LEU A 29 1.05 -4.08 4.77
N GLY A 30 0.69 -2.82 4.54
CA GLY A 30 0.66 -2.22 3.21
C GLY A 30 2.05 -2.20 2.57
N GLY A 31 3.05 -1.74 3.31
CA GLY A 31 4.46 -1.80 2.91
C GLY A 31 4.92 -3.23 2.63
N LEU A 32 4.57 -4.20 3.47
CA LEU A 32 4.91 -5.61 3.25
C LEU A 32 4.38 -6.11 1.90
N PHE A 33 3.12 -5.83 1.57
CA PHE A 33 2.54 -6.25 0.29
C PHE A 33 3.16 -5.54 -0.90
N VAL A 34 3.37 -4.23 -0.84
CA VAL A 34 4.00 -3.49 -1.94
C VAL A 34 5.42 -4.00 -2.20
N VAL A 35 6.23 -4.13 -1.15
CA VAL A 35 7.64 -4.52 -1.26
C VAL A 35 7.77 -5.98 -1.73
N SER A 36 7.02 -6.91 -1.14
CA SER A 36 7.08 -8.32 -1.55
C SER A 36 6.57 -8.53 -2.98
N SER A 37 5.53 -7.82 -3.41
CA SER A 37 5.08 -7.86 -4.80
C SER A 37 6.15 -7.35 -5.76
N PHE A 38 6.80 -6.23 -5.40
CA PHE A 38 7.87 -5.66 -6.21
C PHE A 38 9.06 -6.62 -6.34
N PHE A 39 9.44 -7.32 -5.26
CA PHE A 39 10.48 -8.34 -5.33
C PHE A 39 10.09 -9.54 -6.21
N ALA A 40 8.82 -9.92 -6.23
CA ALA A 40 8.36 -11.05 -7.03
C ALA A 40 8.22 -10.71 -8.53
N LEU A 41 7.80 -9.49 -8.87
CA LEU A 41 7.66 -9.02 -10.26
C LEU A 41 8.96 -8.43 -10.84
N GLY A 42 9.82 -7.88 -9.98
CA GLY A 42 10.98 -7.09 -10.36
C GLY A 42 10.62 -5.75 -11.03
N PHE A 43 11.65 -4.97 -11.39
CA PHE A 43 11.47 -3.66 -12.00
C PHE A 43 10.78 -3.74 -13.37
N VAL A 44 11.16 -4.71 -14.20
CA VAL A 44 10.61 -4.89 -15.56
C VAL A 44 9.15 -5.33 -15.49
N GLY A 45 8.82 -6.35 -14.69
CA GLY A 45 7.44 -6.81 -14.53
C GLY A 45 6.53 -5.75 -13.90
N THR A 46 7.06 -4.89 -13.03
CA THR A 46 6.27 -3.84 -12.37
C THR A 46 6.00 -2.64 -13.29
N TYR A 47 6.98 -2.19 -14.08
CA TYR A 47 6.88 -0.90 -14.79
C TYR A 47 6.95 -1.00 -16.31
N LEU A 48 7.54 -2.06 -16.86
CA LEU A 48 7.78 -2.17 -18.31
C LEU A 48 6.87 -3.19 -19.00
N GLY A 49 6.20 -4.06 -18.25
CA GLY A 49 5.36 -5.12 -18.79
C GLY A 49 4.32 -4.60 -19.79
N ASP A 50 3.43 -3.73 -19.33
CA ASP A 50 2.32 -3.24 -20.16
C ASP A 50 2.73 -2.10 -21.11
N TYR A 51 3.74 -1.32 -20.75
CA TYR A 51 4.20 -0.18 -21.57
C TYR A 51 5.04 -0.62 -22.77
N PHE A 52 5.86 -1.67 -22.62
CA PHE A 52 6.76 -2.14 -23.66
C PHE A 52 6.42 -3.54 -24.19
N GLY A 53 5.36 -4.17 -23.66
CA GLY A 53 4.94 -5.52 -24.05
C GLY A 53 5.89 -6.62 -23.58
N ILE A 54 6.68 -6.36 -22.53
CA ILE A 54 7.61 -7.34 -21.96
C ILE A 54 6.85 -8.17 -20.92
N LEU A 55 6.09 -9.16 -21.38
CA LEU A 55 5.36 -10.06 -20.48
C LEU A 55 6.28 -11.08 -19.81
N MET A 56 5.97 -11.44 -18.57
CA MET A 56 6.57 -12.60 -17.91
C MET A 56 6.09 -13.90 -18.56
N GLU A 57 6.94 -14.92 -18.63
CA GLU A 57 6.61 -16.24 -19.20
C GLU A 57 5.47 -16.93 -18.44
N GLU A 58 5.42 -16.72 -17.11
CA GLU A 58 4.38 -17.28 -16.25
C GLU A 58 3.86 -16.25 -15.24
N LYS A 59 2.63 -16.48 -14.78
CA LYS A 59 2.03 -15.67 -13.72
C LYS A 59 2.75 -15.98 -12.40
N VAL A 60 3.13 -14.93 -11.68
CA VAL A 60 3.66 -15.05 -10.31
C VAL A 60 2.60 -15.65 -9.39
N THR A 61 2.93 -16.77 -8.76
CA THR A 61 2.07 -17.49 -7.80
C THR A 61 2.67 -17.56 -6.40
N SER A 62 3.82 -16.92 -6.16
CA SER A 62 4.41 -16.79 -4.84
C SER A 62 3.72 -15.69 -4.02
N PHE A 63 4.00 -15.62 -2.72
CA PHE A 63 3.53 -14.52 -1.89
C PHE A 63 4.02 -13.17 -2.45
N PRO A 64 3.17 -12.13 -2.51
CA PRO A 64 1.79 -12.06 -1.99
C PRO A 64 0.67 -12.43 -2.99
N PHE A 65 1.00 -12.86 -4.22
CA PHE A 65 0.02 -13.18 -5.27
C PHE A 65 -0.75 -14.49 -5.04
N ASN A 66 -0.30 -15.35 -4.12
CA ASN A 66 -1.01 -16.58 -3.74
C ASN A 66 -2.22 -16.35 -2.82
N ILE A 67 -2.25 -15.25 -2.07
CA ILE A 67 -3.28 -14.99 -1.06
C ILE A 67 -4.31 -13.94 -1.50
N MET A 68 -3.95 -13.07 -2.45
CA MET A 68 -4.86 -12.04 -2.95
C MET A 68 -4.50 -11.58 -4.36
N ASN A 69 -5.50 -11.01 -5.05
CA ASN A 69 -5.30 -10.35 -6.33
C ASN A 69 -4.73 -8.95 -6.12
N ASP A 70 -3.87 -8.50 -7.03
CA ASP A 70 -3.37 -7.12 -7.11
C ASP A 70 -2.76 -6.59 -5.79
N PRO A 71 -1.84 -7.34 -5.16
CA PRO A 71 -1.32 -7.03 -3.82
C PRO A 71 -0.63 -5.66 -3.71
N MET A 72 -0.02 -5.13 -4.78
CA MET A 72 0.53 -3.76 -4.76
C MET A 72 -0.55 -2.70 -4.60
N TYR A 73 -1.71 -2.89 -5.21
CA TYR A 73 -2.81 -1.92 -5.15
C TYR A 73 -3.42 -1.93 -3.75
N TRP A 74 -3.74 -3.12 -3.23
CA TRP A 74 -4.23 -3.25 -1.86
C TRP A 74 -3.23 -2.75 -0.84
N GLY A 75 -1.94 -3.05 -1.00
CA GLY A 75 -0.89 -2.55 -0.12
C GLY A 75 -0.79 -1.02 -0.15
N SER A 76 -0.93 -0.41 -1.33
CA SER A 76 -0.94 1.05 -1.48
C SER A 76 -2.18 1.68 -0.85
N THR A 77 -3.36 1.09 -1.04
CA THR A 77 -4.60 1.52 -0.37
C THR A 77 -4.45 1.47 1.14
N MET A 78 -3.86 0.42 1.70
CA MET A 78 -3.59 0.30 3.13
C MET A 78 -2.61 1.37 3.61
N ASN A 79 -1.57 1.69 2.83
CA ASN A 79 -0.64 2.77 3.18
C ASN A 79 -1.34 4.13 3.21
N PHE A 80 -2.15 4.47 2.21
CA PHE A 80 -2.90 5.74 2.21
C PHE A 80 -3.90 5.81 3.34
N LEU A 81 -4.61 4.72 3.61
CA LEU A 81 -5.51 4.63 4.76
C LEU A 81 -4.74 4.81 6.07
N GLY A 82 -3.60 4.13 6.23
CA GLY A 82 -2.80 4.20 7.45
C GLY A 82 -2.20 5.57 7.73
N TRP A 83 -1.91 6.37 6.70
CA TRP A 83 -1.53 7.78 6.86
C TRP A 83 -2.71 8.71 7.17
N ALA A 84 -3.91 8.32 6.75
CA ALA A 84 -5.13 9.09 7.01
C ALA A 84 -5.70 8.85 8.42
N LEU A 85 -5.44 7.68 9.00
CA LEU A 85 -5.81 7.27 10.36
C LEU A 85 -4.85 7.84 11.41
#